data_AF-A0A1M5D270-F1
#
_entry.id   AF-A0A1M5D270-F1
#
_cell.length_a   1.000
_cell.length_b   1.000
_cell.length_c   1.000
_cell.angle_alpha   90.00
_cell.angle_beta   90.00
_cell.angle_gamma   90.00
#
_symmetry.space_group_name_H-M   'P 1'
#
loop_
_entity.id
_entity.type
_entity.pdbx_description
1 polymer ?
#
loop_
_entity_poly.entity_id
_entity_poly.type
_entity_poly.pdbx_seq_one_letter_code
_entity_poly.pdbx_strand_id
1 'polypeptide(L)'
;MNKYKYLLPAAIIAAGFWACGDENTTATECTTEQCLIDKYGEFNADSANLANQQPPVETIDFEINEGPNVIDVPADSSGATTQEPGSTPQDSNQTGNPVDVQNDSIPNNSYTSSSSLTTEPVVASSSSGHHHHRSSSSSVGDVNPVESSSSEEEVIPPTPGNDFVEDHRSECQIGNIPTSVDNAKLPDPFKGLDGKRISSKADWKCRREEIGAMYEKLMFGEKPRNPEKVEGKKSGNKYTVTVTDKGKSASFDVTINSAGTKDKPKPALIGLDQGLGACGSLGSSTNGLDIAMITFNTNNVAPESGGGKFFQLYNGGQGTIIAWAWGVSRLIDALEKDPDAGIDVKHLAVSGCSRLGKAALAIGAFDERIALTIPQESGSGGASLWRVGAQVNRQKGKQFVQGLASAGSEGKWMISSFKNYDGRENTLPFDQHMLVSMVAPRPLLILDNAGQEWLGEVPSNYCGQASLETYKALGVTENYTYSQEGGHAHCSLPNGQFDEVKDFINKFLLGKDAKTGKIDYSKNTQTINFKKSEWIDWETPALN
;
A
#
# COMPACT_ATOMS: atom_id res chain seq x y z
N MET A 1 -27.39 -17.34 -19.96
CA MET A 1 -26.93 -16.49 -18.83
C MET A 1 -25.56 -17.02 -18.39
N ASN A 2 -24.47 -16.47 -18.96
CA ASN A 2 -23.09 -16.65 -18.50
C ASN A 2 -22.23 -15.67 -19.31
N LYS A 3 -22.11 -14.43 -18.81
CA LYS A 3 -21.21 -13.38 -19.34
C LYS A 3 -20.74 -12.49 -18.19
N TYR A 4 -19.94 -13.02 -17.25
CA TYR A 4 -19.14 -12.23 -16.30
C TYR A 4 -17.92 -13.02 -15.82
N LYS A 5 -17.11 -13.50 -16.78
CA LYS A 5 -15.71 -13.82 -16.53
C LYS A 5 -14.94 -13.07 -17.61
N TYR A 6 -13.88 -12.36 -17.22
CA TYR A 6 -13.01 -11.52 -18.05
C TYR A 6 -13.50 -10.11 -18.37
N LEU A 7 -13.60 -9.24 -17.35
CA LEU A 7 -13.45 -7.79 -17.48
C LEU A 7 -12.68 -7.21 -16.29
N LEU A 8 -11.36 -7.32 -16.35
CA LEU A 8 -10.37 -6.41 -15.76
C LEU A 8 -9.14 -6.60 -16.68
N PRO A 9 -8.68 -5.60 -17.46
CA PRO A 9 -8.50 -4.19 -17.08
C PRO A 9 -8.91 -3.19 -18.19
N ALA A 10 -9.90 -2.32 -17.99
CA ALA A 10 -10.15 -1.20 -18.93
C ALA A 10 -11.01 -0.03 -18.39
N ALA A 11 -11.10 0.17 -17.07
CA ALA A 11 -11.90 1.27 -16.50
C ALA A 11 -11.06 2.24 -15.64
N ILE A 12 -9.75 2.35 -15.90
CA ILE A 12 -8.83 3.20 -15.12
C ILE A 12 -8.68 4.61 -15.72
N ILE A 13 -9.18 4.90 -16.94
CA ILE A 13 -8.78 6.13 -17.65
C ILE A 13 -9.68 7.35 -17.37
N ALA A 14 -10.84 7.22 -16.72
CA ALA A 14 -11.79 8.35 -16.58
C ALA A 14 -12.02 8.88 -15.15
N ALA A 15 -11.32 8.37 -14.13
CA ALA A 15 -11.52 8.81 -12.75
C ALA A 15 -10.30 9.59 -12.24
N GLY A 16 -10.36 10.93 -12.34
CA GLY A 16 -9.67 11.85 -11.43
C GLY A 16 -8.14 11.93 -11.54
N PHE A 17 -7.62 12.49 -12.63
CA PHE A 17 -6.29 13.12 -12.61
C PHE A 17 -6.36 14.44 -11.82
N TRP A 18 -6.32 14.36 -10.50
CA TRP A 18 -6.07 15.52 -9.64
C TRP A 18 -4.59 15.48 -9.25
N ALA A 19 -3.81 16.44 -9.75
CA ALA A 19 -2.47 16.65 -9.22
C ALA A 19 -2.61 17.01 -7.72
N CYS A 20 -1.80 16.38 -6.86
CA CYS A 20 -1.95 16.53 -5.42
C CYS A 20 -1.90 18.01 -4.99
N GLY A 21 -2.94 18.48 -4.30
CA GLY A 21 -2.89 19.71 -3.51
C GLY A 21 -2.89 21.05 -4.26
N ASP A 22 -3.16 21.08 -5.57
CA ASP A 22 -3.32 22.35 -6.29
C ASP A 22 -4.78 22.81 -6.27
N GLU A 23 -5.08 23.85 -5.49
CA GLU A 23 -6.36 24.58 -5.54
C GLU A 23 -6.52 25.43 -6.82
N ASN A 24 -5.52 25.44 -7.71
CA ASN A 24 -5.52 26.22 -8.94
C ASN A 24 -5.19 25.36 -10.16
N THR A 25 -6.18 24.63 -10.67
CA THR A 25 -6.23 24.37 -12.11
C THR A 25 -7.63 24.64 -12.63
N THR A 26 -7.79 25.76 -13.33
CA THR A 26 -8.82 25.95 -14.34
C THR A 26 -8.54 25.00 -15.50
N ALA A 27 -8.66 23.69 -15.28
CA ALA A 27 -8.61 22.70 -16.34
C ALA A 27 -10.05 22.53 -16.83
N THR A 28 -10.40 23.24 -17.89
CA THR A 28 -11.65 23.04 -18.62
C THR A 28 -11.77 21.55 -18.96
N GLU A 29 -12.82 20.90 -18.46
CA GLU A 29 -13.04 19.47 -18.65
C GLU A 29 -13.10 19.14 -20.15
N CYS A 30 -12.22 18.25 -20.59
CA CYS A 30 -12.13 17.75 -21.96
C CYS A 30 -13.13 16.60 -22.10
N THR A 31 -14.40 16.91 -22.37
CA THR A 31 -15.53 15.97 -22.32
C THR A 31 -15.95 15.40 -23.68
N THR A 32 -15.33 15.86 -24.76
CA THR A 32 -15.67 15.41 -26.12
C THR A 32 -14.65 14.41 -26.66
N GLU A 33 -15.12 13.45 -27.45
CA GLU A 33 -14.30 12.43 -28.09
C GLU A 33 -13.17 13.04 -28.93
N GLN A 34 -13.46 14.11 -29.68
CA GLN A 34 -12.45 14.84 -30.45
C GLN A 34 -11.36 15.46 -29.55
N CYS A 35 -11.73 16.01 -28.39
CA CYS A 35 -10.78 16.59 -27.44
C CYS A 35 -9.84 15.51 -26.87
N LEU A 36 -10.33 14.28 -26.70
CA LEU A 36 -9.51 13.13 -26.27
C LEU A 36 -8.60 12.63 -27.39
N ILE A 37 -9.09 12.57 -28.63
CA ILE A 37 -8.31 12.19 -29.82
C ILE A 37 -7.17 13.19 -30.06
N ASP A 38 -7.46 14.49 -29.99
CA ASP A 38 -6.47 15.54 -30.20
C ASP A 38 -5.39 15.54 -29.10
N LYS A 39 -5.75 15.13 -27.87
CA LYS A 39 -4.84 15.12 -26.72
C LYS A 39 -4.03 13.83 -26.58
N TYR A 40 -4.56 12.68 -27.01
CA TYR A 40 -3.96 11.36 -26.73
C TYR A 40 -3.80 10.45 -27.96
N GLY A 41 -4.25 10.87 -29.15
CA GLY A 41 -4.15 10.11 -30.40
C GLY A 41 -5.28 9.12 -30.65
N GLU A 42 -5.48 8.73 -31.93
CA GLU A 42 -6.55 7.81 -32.34
C GLU A 42 -6.31 6.36 -31.88
N PHE A 43 -7.36 5.73 -31.35
CA PHE A 43 -7.41 4.30 -31.02
C PHE A 43 -7.93 3.51 -32.23
N ASN A 44 -7.14 2.58 -32.77
CA ASN A 44 -7.53 1.84 -33.99
C ASN A 44 -8.52 0.68 -33.68
N ALA A 45 -9.76 0.83 -34.15
CA ALA A 45 -10.87 -0.10 -34.00
C ALA A 45 -10.69 -1.47 -34.72
N ASP A 46 -9.67 -1.62 -35.57
CA ASP A 46 -9.43 -2.88 -36.28
C ASP A 46 -8.88 -4.00 -35.38
N SER A 47 -8.35 -3.66 -34.20
CA SER A 47 -7.84 -4.64 -33.22
C SER A 47 -8.97 -5.39 -32.48
N ALA A 48 -10.23 -4.94 -32.60
CA ALA A 48 -11.38 -5.53 -31.90
C ALA A 48 -12.19 -6.52 -32.76
N ASN A 49 -12.01 -6.55 -34.09
CA ASN A 49 -12.85 -7.34 -34.99
C ASN A 49 -12.28 -8.70 -35.43
N LEU A 50 -11.03 -9.02 -35.06
CA LEU A 50 -10.42 -10.34 -35.33
C LEU A 50 -10.78 -11.43 -34.28
N ALA A 51 -11.53 -11.09 -33.24
CA ALA A 51 -11.96 -12.04 -32.19
C ALA A 51 -13.37 -12.65 -32.41
N ASN A 52 -14.07 -12.32 -33.51
CA ASN A 52 -15.50 -12.61 -33.68
C ASN A 52 -15.87 -13.55 -34.85
N GLN A 53 -14.95 -14.39 -35.33
CA GLN A 53 -15.29 -15.42 -36.33
C GLN A 53 -14.96 -16.83 -35.82
N GLN A 54 -15.98 -17.58 -35.41
CA GLN A 54 -15.93 -19.06 -35.35
C GLN A 54 -16.68 -19.64 -36.57
N PRO A 55 -16.24 -20.78 -37.14
CA PRO A 55 -16.98 -21.51 -38.17
C PRO A 55 -18.13 -22.34 -37.54
N PRO A 56 -19.12 -22.79 -38.35
CA PRO A 56 -20.35 -23.41 -37.84
C PRO A 56 -20.14 -24.84 -37.30
N VAL A 57 -20.95 -25.18 -36.29
CA VAL A 57 -21.01 -26.47 -35.59
C VAL A 57 -21.91 -27.46 -36.36
N GLU A 58 -21.40 -28.65 -36.66
CA GLU A 58 -22.22 -29.83 -37.03
C GLU A 58 -22.75 -30.53 -35.77
N THR A 59 -24.04 -30.85 -35.79
CA THR A 59 -24.78 -31.60 -34.77
C THR A 59 -24.45 -33.10 -34.83
N ILE A 60 -24.18 -33.71 -33.67
CA ILE A 60 -24.20 -35.17 -33.49
C ILE A 60 -25.07 -35.48 -32.26
N ASP A 61 -26.16 -36.19 -32.49
CA ASP A 61 -27.07 -36.74 -31.48
C ASP A 61 -26.49 -38.01 -30.84
N PHE A 62 -26.76 -38.23 -29.55
CA PHE A 62 -26.64 -39.56 -28.94
C PHE A 62 -27.88 -39.89 -28.10
N GLU A 63 -28.55 -40.97 -28.48
CA GLU A 63 -29.65 -41.62 -27.78
C GLU A 63 -29.19 -42.38 -26.53
N ILE A 64 -30.08 -42.44 -25.55
CA ILE A 64 -29.97 -43.15 -24.28
C ILE A 64 -30.48 -44.58 -24.47
N ASN A 65 -29.78 -45.58 -23.92
CA ASN A 65 -30.32 -46.94 -23.80
C ASN A 65 -30.05 -47.51 -22.40
N GLU A 66 -31.10 -48.02 -21.77
CA GLU A 66 -31.11 -48.64 -20.44
C GLU A 66 -30.75 -50.14 -20.48
N GLY A 67 -30.11 -50.65 -19.42
CA GLY A 67 -30.12 -52.09 -19.07
C GLY A 67 -28.83 -52.66 -18.44
N PRO A 68 -28.89 -53.69 -17.56
CA PRO A 68 -28.26 -53.61 -16.24
C PRO A 68 -27.24 -54.72 -15.88
N ASN A 69 -26.48 -54.51 -14.78
CA ASN A 69 -26.15 -55.46 -13.67
C ASN A 69 -24.71 -55.38 -13.09
N VAL A 70 -24.62 -55.02 -11.79
CA VAL A 70 -23.99 -55.72 -10.61
C VAL A 70 -22.56 -56.32 -10.79
N ILE A 71 -21.52 -56.10 -9.95
CA ILE A 71 -21.26 -56.65 -8.58
C ILE A 71 -19.89 -56.11 -8.04
N ASP A 72 -19.89 -55.80 -6.73
CA ASP A 72 -18.87 -55.84 -5.64
C ASP A 72 -17.43 -55.29 -5.66
N VAL A 73 -17.15 -54.62 -4.53
CA VAL A 73 -15.88 -54.26 -3.90
C VAL A 73 -15.30 -55.49 -3.16
N PRO A 74 -13.97 -55.57 -2.94
CA PRO A 74 -13.56 -55.57 -1.53
C PRO A 74 -12.25 -54.81 -1.22
N ALA A 75 -12.16 -54.41 0.04
CA ALA A 75 -10.94 -54.00 0.76
C ALA A 75 -10.05 -55.22 1.06
N ASP A 76 -8.73 -55.03 1.23
CA ASP A 76 -8.04 -55.18 2.53
C ASP A 76 -6.53 -54.88 2.43
N SER A 77 -5.94 -54.81 3.62
CA SER A 77 -4.65 -54.36 4.14
C SER A 77 -3.41 -55.29 3.99
N SER A 78 -2.29 -54.81 4.58
CA SER A 78 -0.96 -55.44 4.82
C SER A 78 0.06 -55.31 3.67
N GLY A 79 1.37 -55.10 3.86
CA GLY A 79 2.27 -55.00 5.01
C GLY A 79 3.70 -54.68 4.49
N ALA A 80 4.61 -54.35 5.41
CA ALA A 80 6.03 -53.99 5.21
C ALA A 80 6.81 -54.95 4.26
N THR A 81 7.95 -54.62 3.64
CA THR A 81 9.25 -54.26 4.25
C THR A 81 10.29 -53.94 3.15
N THR A 82 11.16 -52.94 3.40
CA THR A 82 12.59 -52.78 3.01
C THR A 82 13.17 -53.40 1.74
N GLN A 83 13.86 -52.59 0.91
CA GLN A 83 15.33 -52.64 0.71
C GLN A 83 15.82 -51.60 -0.32
N GLU A 84 16.74 -50.73 0.10
CA GLU A 84 17.81 -50.14 -0.72
C GLU A 84 19.05 -51.05 -0.57
N PRO A 85 19.98 -51.15 -1.55
CA PRO A 85 21.09 -50.18 -1.58
C PRO A 85 21.73 -49.84 -2.95
N GLY A 86 22.37 -48.66 -3.02
CA GLY A 86 23.60 -48.24 -3.75
C GLY A 86 23.87 -48.77 -5.17
N SER A 87 24.30 -47.97 -6.15
CA SER A 87 25.52 -47.15 -6.15
C SER A 87 25.78 -46.63 -7.59
N THR A 88 26.35 -45.43 -7.71
CA THR A 88 27.00 -44.86 -8.90
C THR A 88 28.42 -45.45 -9.07
N PRO A 89 29.04 -45.50 -10.28
CA PRO A 89 29.75 -44.31 -10.79
C PRO A 89 29.94 -44.15 -12.33
N GLN A 90 30.17 -42.88 -12.71
CA GLN A 90 31.06 -42.30 -13.73
C GLN A 90 31.03 -42.62 -15.24
N ASP A 91 30.92 -41.49 -15.97
CA ASP A 91 31.76 -40.97 -17.07
C ASP A 91 31.62 -41.38 -18.54
N SER A 92 31.56 -40.30 -19.32
CA SER A 92 32.21 -40.00 -20.61
C SER A 92 31.30 -40.00 -21.84
N ASN A 93 31.46 -39.15 -22.86
CA ASN A 93 32.03 -37.81 -23.06
C ASN A 93 31.65 -37.45 -24.53
N GLN A 94 31.84 -36.18 -24.92
CA GLN A 94 32.13 -35.73 -26.30
C GLN A 94 30.99 -35.69 -27.34
N THR A 95 30.90 -34.78 -28.32
CA THR A 95 31.42 -33.44 -28.72
C THR A 95 30.97 -33.28 -30.17
N GLY A 96 30.70 -32.07 -30.67
CA GLY A 96 30.61 -31.86 -32.12
C GLY A 96 29.99 -30.54 -32.59
N ASN A 97 30.81 -29.49 -32.68
CA ASN A 97 30.85 -28.53 -33.79
C ASN A 97 32.15 -28.85 -34.58
N PRO A 98 32.41 -28.45 -35.85
CA PRO A 98 32.17 -27.12 -36.48
C PRO A 98 31.69 -27.22 -37.97
N VAL A 99 31.53 -26.14 -38.78
CA VAL A 99 32.56 -25.51 -39.67
C VAL A 99 32.01 -24.22 -40.33
N ASP A 100 32.93 -23.25 -40.50
CA ASP A 100 32.95 -21.96 -41.22
C ASP A 100 32.51 -21.92 -42.70
N VAL A 101 32.13 -20.72 -43.19
CA VAL A 101 32.71 -20.09 -44.40
C VAL A 101 32.74 -18.54 -44.26
N GLN A 102 33.89 -17.97 -44.62
CA GLN A 102 34.31 -16.55 -44.77
C GLN A 102 33.42 -15.73 -45.76
N ASN A 103 33.45 -14.39 -45.89
CA ASN A 103 34.61 -13.50 -46.12
C ASN A 103 34.25 -11.99 -46.14
N ASP A 104 35.29 -11.16 -45.96
CA ASP A 104 35.56 -9.81 -46.52
C ASP A 104 35.11 -8.46 -45.87
N SER A 105 36.07 -7.86 -45.14
CA SER A 105 36.73 -6.53 -45.27
C SER A 105 35.98 -5.16 -45.39
N ILE A 106 36.12 -4.32 -44.32
CA ILE A 106 36.78 -2.95 -44.17
C ILE A 106 36.52 -1.83 -45.23
N PRO A 107 36.53 -0.46 -44.95
CA PRO A 107 36.75 0.35 -43.72
C PRO A 107 35.78 1.56 -43.45
N ASN A 108 35.97 2.19 -42.27
CA ASN A 108 35.82 3.61 -41.86
C ASN A 108 35.28 4.67 -42.85
N ASN A 109 34.41 5.57 -42.35
CA ASN A 109 34.70 7.01 -42.39
C ASN A 109 33.91 7.86 -41.38
N SER A 110 34.67 8.72 -40.70
CA SER A 110 34.25 9.88 -39.92
C SER A 110 33.80 11.03 -40.81
N TYR A 111 32.79 11.81 -40.38
CA TYR A 111 32.65 13.22 -40.76
C TYR A 111 32.15 14.07 -39.60
N THR A 112 33.05 14.93 -39.14
CA THR A 112 32.77 16.23 -38.51
C THR A 112 32.30 17.24 -39.57
N SER A 113 31.33 18.08 -39.24
CA SER A 113 31.27 19.45 -39.78
C SER A 113 30.70 20.41 -38.75
N SER A 114 31.53 21.40 -38.43
CA SER A 114 31.20 22.64 -37.74
C SER A 114 30.66 23.67 -38.74
N SER A 115 29.67 24.46 -38.35
CA SER A 115 29.67 25.89 -38.66
C SER A 115 28.78 26.67 -37.69
N SER A 116 29.43 27.67 -37.10
CA SER A 116 28.91 28.80 -36.35
C SER A 116 27.98 29.70 -37.18
N LEU A 117 27.04 30.39 -36.52
CA LEU A 117 26.87 31.85 -36.64
C LEU A 117 25.94 32.39 -35.53
N THR A 118 26.50 33.32 -34.77
CA THR A 118 25.88 34.23 -33.79
C THR A 118 25.15 35.37 -34.49
N THR A 119 24.04 35.87 -33.90
CA THR A 119 23.72 37.32 -33.77
C THR A 119 22.44 37.51 -32.93
N GLU A 120 22.65 37.91 -31.66
CA GLU A 120 22.08 39.04 -30.88
C GLU A 120 20.64 39.60 -31.12
N PRO A 121 20.06 40.26 -30.09
CA PRO A 121 18.62 40.31 -29.81
C PRO A 121 17.93 41.62 -30.22
N VAL A 122 16.59 41.64 -30.19
CA VAL A 122 15.78 42.85 -30.36
C VAL A 122 15.03 43.17 -29.07
N VAL A 123 15.27 44.38 -28.56
CA VAL A 123 14.54 45.07 -27.48
C VAL A 123 13.84 46.29 -28.09
N ALA A 124 12.71 46.67 -27.46
CA ALA A 124 12.04 47.99 -27.39
C ALA A 124 10.59 47.94 -27.93
N SER A 125 9.58 48.64 -27.39
CA SER A 125 9.41 49.44 -26.16
C SER A 125 7.95 49.95 -26.11
N SER A 126 7.40 50.07 -24.89
CA SER A 126 6.46 51.09 -24.37
C SER A 126 5.21 51.54 -25.16
N SER A 127 4.07 51.59 -24.46
CA SER A 127 3.28 52.84 -24.36
C SER A 127 2.42 52.89 -23.08
N SER A 128 2.33 54.09 -22.54
CA SER A 128 1.67 54.54 -21.31
C SER A 128 0.28 55.10 -21.59
N GLY A 129 -0.67 54.90 -20.69
CA GLY A 129 -1.96 55.59 -20.67
C GLY A 129 -2.37 56.00 -19.24
N HIS A 130 -2.32 57.30 -18.96
CA HIS A 130 -2.89 57.93 -17.77
C HIS A 130 -4.37 58.25 -17.98
N HIS A 131 -5.22 57.99 -16.98
CA HIS A 131 -6.48 58.71 -16.82
C HIS A 131 -6.70 59.12 -15.36
N HIS A 132 -6.84 60.43 -15.16
CA HIS A 132 -7.32 61.07 -13.94
C HIS A 132 -8.83 60.85 -13.77
N HIS A 133 -9.30 60.68 -12.54
CA HIS A 133 -10.53 61.34 -12.11
C HIS A 133 -10.51 61.67 -10.60
N ARG A 134 -11.05 62.86 -10.33
CA ARG A 134 -11.10 63.59 -9.06
C ARG A 134 -12.04 62.96 -8.02
N SER A 135 -11.71 63.26 -6.78
CA SER A 135 -12.45 63.08 -5.53
C SER A 135 -13.79 63.83 -5.48
N SER A 136 -14.75 63.28 -4.74
CA SER A 136 -15.65 64.07 -3.86
C SER A 136 -16.18 63.21 -2.71
N SER A 137 -16.30 63.87 -1.57
CA SER A 137 -16.48 63.38 -0.20
C SER A 137 -17.94 63.13 0.19
N SER A 138 -18.17 62.22 1.15
CA SER A 138 -19.05 62.53 2.29
C SER A 138 -18.64 61.70 3.51
N SER A 139 -18.64 62.38 4.65
CA SER A 139 -18.07 62.06 5.96
C SER A 139 -19.08 61.42 6.90
N VAL A 140 -18.69 60.42 7.71
CA VAL A 140 -19.17 60.25 9.10
C VAL A 140 -18.15 59.45 9.93
N GLY A 141 -17.64 60.07 11.01
CA GLY A 141 -17.44 59.43 12.32
C GLY A 141 -16.15 58.66 12.59
N ASP A 142 -15.25 59.27 13.37
CA ASP A 142 -14.16 58.60 14.08
C ASP A 142 -14.67 57.48 14.99
N VAL A 143 -14.13 56.27 14.80
CA VAL A 143 -14.09 55.23 15.82
C VAL A 143 -12.69 54.63 15.78
N ASN A 144 -11.95 54.77 16.88
CA ASN A 144 -10.62 54.16 17.04
C ASN A 144 -10.68 52.66 16.69
N PRO A 145 -9.79 52.12 15.85
CA PRO A 145 -9.68 50.68 15.73
C PRO A 145 -9.13 50.14 17.06
N VAL A 146 -9.97 49.35 17.73
CA VAL A 146 -9.52 48.43 18.77
C VAL A 146 -8.49 47.52 18.12
N GLU A 147 -7.24 47.55 18.61
CA GLU A 147 -6.25 46.52 18.32
C GLU A 147 -6.80 45.19 18.83
N SER A 148 -7.47 44.47 17.93
CA SER A 148 -7.70 43.04 18.06
C SER A 148 -6.37 42.36 17.73
N SER A 149 -5.46 42.31 18.70
CA SER A 149 -4.35 41.38 18.66
C SER A 149 -4.89 39.96 18.90
N SER A 150 -5.51 39.38 17.87
CA SER A 150 -5.68 37.93 17.81
C SER A 150 -4.32 37.35 17.47
N SER A 151 -3.48 37.17 18.50
CA SER A 151 -2.40 36.20 18.42
C SER A 151 -3.08 34.84 18.22
N GLU A 152 -3.14 34.37 16.98
CA GLU A 152 -3.33 32.95 16.71
C GLU A 152 -2.20 32.25 17.46
N GLU A 153 -2.51 31.63 18.60
CA GLU A 153 -1.59 30.70 19.24
C GLU A 153 -1.23 29.66 18.20
N GLU A 154 0.06 29.59 17.86
CA GLU A 154 0.59 28.57 16.96
C GLU A 154 0.31 27.23 17.63
N VAL A 155 -0.71 26.52 17.14
CA VAL A 155 -1.09 25.19 17.64
C VAL A 155 0.06 24.26 17.29
N ILE A 156 0.92 23.99 18.28
CA ILE A 156 2.03 23.06 18.12
C ILE A 156 1.41 21.66 17.96
N PRO A 157 1.65 20.97 16.83
CA PRO A 157 1.09 19.66 16.61
C PRO A 157 1.63 18.66 17.64
N PRO A 158 0.83 17.66 18.05
CA PRO A 158 1.18 16.75 19.13
C PRO A 158 2.39 15.90 18.73
N THR A 159 3.51 16.10 19.43
CA THR A 159 4.70 15.27 19.22
C THR A 159 4.34 13.80 19.40
N PRO A 160 4.72 12.90 18.46
CA PRO A 160 4.51 11.46 18.63
C PRO A 160 5.00 11.02 20.00
N GLY A 161 4.17 10.29 20.75
CA GLY A 161 4.52 9.77 22.07
C GLY A 161 5.56 8.64 22.05
N ASN A 162 6.38 8.55 21.00
CA ASN A 162 7.39 7.53 20.78
C ASN A 162 8.79 8.15 20.66
N ASP A 163 9.82 7.30 20.75
CA ASP A 163 11.22 7.71 20.71
C ASP A 163 11.70 8.15 19.30
N PHE A 164 10.77 8.31 18.34
CA PHE A 164 11.02 8.59 16.93
C PHE A 164 12.07 7.65 16.29
N VAL A 165 11.96 6.35 16.61
CA VAL A 165 12.79 5.28 16.02
C VAL A 165 12.00 4.48 15.00
N GLU A 166 12.68 3.86 14.02
CA GLU A 166 12.03 3.00 13.01
C GLU A 166 11.32 1.80 13.67
N ASP A 167 12.01 1.11 14.58
CA ASP A 167 11.48 0.02 15.38
C ASP A 167 12.39 -0.28 16.57
N HIS A 168 11.99 -1.23 17.44
CA HIS A 168 12.74 -1.63 18.63
C HIS A 168 13.34 -3.04 18.49
N ARG A 169 13.55 -3.50 17.25
CA ARG A 169 13.93 -4.89 16.95
C ARG A 169 15.20 -5.34 17.69
N SER A 170 16.20 -4.47 17.80
CA SER A 170 17.49 -4.75 18.43
C SER A 170 17.43 -4.86 19.96
N GLU A 171 16.36 -4.34 20.57
CA GLU A 171 16.17 -4.32 22.03
C GLU A 171 15.44 -5.55 22.55
N CYS A 172 14.79 -6.31 21.67
CA CYS A 172 13.89 -7.40 22.03
C CYS A 172 14.47 -8.77 21.69
N GLN A 173 14.31 -9.72 22.62
CA GLN A 173 14.68 -11.11 22.39
C GLN A 173 13.55 -11.82 21.63
N ILE A 174 13.89 -12.43 20.51
CA ILE A 174 12.91 -13.02 19.61
C ILE A 174 13.02 -14.52 19.71
N GLY A 175 11.97 -15.12 20.25
CA GLY A 175 11.88 -16.57 20.43
C GLY A 175 11.80 -17.33 19.10
N ASN A 176 11.70 -18.65 19.21
CA ASN A 176 11.48 -19.51 18.05
C ASN A 176 10.11 -19.22 17.42
N ILE A 177 10.12 -18.77 16.16
CA ILE A 177 8.89 -18.53 15.40
C ILE A 177 8.41 -19.86 14.81
N PRO A 178 7.25 -20.39 15.26
CA PRO A 178 6.69 -21.61 14.69
C PRO A 178 6.31 -21.39 13.22
N THR A 179 6.63 -22.34 12.35
CA THR A 179 6.20 -22.32 10.93
C THR A 179 4.83 -22.96 10.74
N SER A 180 4.32 -23.66 11.76
CA SER A 180 2.98 -24.25 11.76
C SER A 180 2.46 -24.27 13.18
N VAL A 181 1.18 -23.96 13.32
CA VAL A 181 0.39 -24.16 14.56
C VAL A 181 -0.85 -24.97 14.22
N ASP A 182 -1.69 -25.24 15.21
CA ASP A 182 -3.06 -25.70 14.98
C ASP A 182 -4.01 -24.78 15.76
N ASN A 183 -4.49 -23.73 15.09
CA ASN A 183 -5.41 -22.77 15.67
C ASN A 183 -6.49 -22.34 14.67
N ALA A 184 -7.69 -22.87 14.85
CA ALA A 184 -8.86 -22.53 14.05
C ALA A 184 -9.39 -21.11 14.31
N LYS A 185 -9.12 -20.54 15.49
CA LYS A 185 -9.48 -19.18 15.89
C LYS A 185 -8.35 -18.19 15.53
N LEU A 186 -8.57 -16.91 15.81
CA LEU A 186 -7.55 -15.90 15.61
C LEU A 186 -6.42 -16.08 16.65
N PRO A 187 -5.14 -16.01 16.24
CA PRO A 187 -4.04 -16.03 17.19
C PRO A 187 -4.06 -14.84 18.15
N ASP A 188 -3.74 -15.09 19.40
CA ASP A 188 -3.82 -14.10 20.47
C ASP A 188 -2.68 -13.05 20.36
N PRO A 189 -2.98 -11.76 20.15
CA PRO A 189 -1.95 -10.74 20.07
C PRO A 189 -1.22 -10.54 21.41
N PHE A 190 -1.82 -10.92 22.55
CA PHE A 190 -1.29 -10.71 23.90
C PHE A 190 -0.61 -11.96 24.48
N LYS A 191 -0.28 -12.95 23.66
CA LYS A 191 0.51 -14.12 24.05
C LYS A 191 1.85 -14.12 23.32
N GLY A 192 2.94 -13.95 24.07
CA GLY A 192 4.30 -13.95 23.54
C GLY A 192 4.71 -15.31 22.94
N LEU A 193 5.79 -15.32 22.14
CA LEU A 193 6.36 -16.56 21.60
C LEU A 193 6.86 -17.50 22.69
N ASP A 194 7.25 -16.96 23.85
CA ASP A 194 7.64 -17.73 25.04
C ASP A 194 6.43 -18.28 25.84
N GLY A 195 5.22 -18.01 25.38
CA GLY A 195 3.96 -18.42 26.00
C GLY A 195 3.48 -17.51 27.12
N LYS A 196 4.24 -16.47 27.51
CA LYS A 196 3.83 -15.53 28.55
C LYS A 196 2.73 -14.59 28.05
N ARG A 197 1.90 -14.13 28.99
CA ARG A 197 0.89 -13.10 28.73
C ARG A 197 1.55 -11.72 28.74
N ILE A 198 1.19 -10.88 27.77
CA ILE A 198 1.54 -9.45 27.76
C ILE A 198 0.69 -8.72 28.80
N SER A 199 1.35 -7.99 29.70
CA SER A 199 0.70 -7.42 30.89
C SER A 199 0.93 -5.91 31.08
N SER A 200 1.86 -5.33 30.34
CA SER A 200 2.18 -3.89 30.39
C SER A 200 2.39 -3.30 28.99
N LYS A 201 2.40 -1.97 28.89
CA LYS A 201 2.79 -1.28 27.65
C LYS A 201 4.24 -1.56 27.25
N ALA A 202 5.12 -1.77 28.23
CA ALA A 202 6.51 -2.15 27.98
C ALA A 202 6.62 -3.57 27.39
N ASP A 203 5.80 -4.52 27.84
CA ASP A 203 5.73 -5.85 27.23
C ASP A 203 5.23 -5.78 25.78
N TRP A 204 4.27 -4.89 25.50
CA TRP A 204 3.70 -4.70 24.17
C TRP A 204 4.77 -4.31 23.14
N LYS A 205 5.73 -3.46 23.52
CA LYS A 205 6.86 -3.07 22.67
C LYS A 205 7.58 -4.30 22.10
N CYS A 206 7.98 -5.25 22.94
CA CYS A 206 8.65 -6.46 22.43
C CYS A 206 7.69 -7.47 21.80
N ARG A 207 6.43 -7.51 22.24
CA ARG A 207 5.42 -8.32 21.55
C ARG A 207 5.24 -7.89 20.10
N ARG A 208 5.17 -6.59 19.84
CA ARG A 208 5.09 -6.02 18.50
C ARG A 208 6.26 -6.49 17.63
N GLU A 209 7.48 -6.51 18.17
CA GLU A 209 8.67 -7.00 17.47
C GLU A 209 8.64 -8.50 17.19
N GLU A 210 8.08 -9.32 18.10
CA GLU A 210 7.84 -10.73 17.83
C GLU A 210 6.86 -10.93 16.67
N ILE A 211 5.76 -10.17 16.65
CA ILE A 211 4.76 -10.21 15.58
C ILE A 211 5.41 -9.84 14.25
N GLY A 212 6.15 -8.73 14.20
CA GLY A 212 6.90 -8.31 13.02
C GLY A 212 7.82 -9.40 12.50
N ALA A 213 8.54 -10.08 13.40
CA ALA A 213 9.39 -11.23 13.07
C ALA A 213 8.63 -12.36 12.37
N MET A 214 7.42 -12.67 12.83
CA MET A 214 6.61 -13.72 12.22
C MET A 214 6.24 -13.36 10.79
N TYR A 215 5.85 -12.10 10.56
CA TYR A 215 5.53 -11.59 9.22
C TYR A 215 6.75 -11.55 8.31
N GLU A 216 7.91 -11.09 8.80
CA GLU A 216 9.17 -11.13 8.07
C GLU A 216 9.54 -12.57 7.68
N LYS A 217 9.40 -13.54 8.61
CA LYS A 217 9.78 -14.93 8.36
C LYS A 217 8.87 -15.66 7.38
N LEU A 218 7.55 -15.45 7.46
CA LEU A 218 6.57 -16.31 6.79
C LEU A 218 5.81 -15.64 5.66
N MET A 219 5.71 -14.31 5.62
CA MET A 219 4.87 -13.60 4.65
C MET A 219 5.64 -12.61 3.78
N PHE A 220 6.43 -11.72 4.38
CA PHE A 220 6.99 -10.56 3.67
C PHE A 220 8.47 -10.71 3.31
N GLY A 221 9.23 -11.48 4.07
CA GLY A 221 10.69 -11.49 4.00
C GLY A 221 11.29 -10.47 4.97
N GLU A 222 12.57 -10.65 5.29
CA GLU A 222 13.31 -9.75 6.18
C GLU A 222 13.32 -8.31 5.64
N LYS A 223 12.98 -7.34 6.48
CA LYS A 223 13.16 -5.91 6.24
C LYS A 223 14.56 -5.51 6.71
N PRO A 224 15.49 -5.16 5.81
CA PRO A 224 16.81 -4.66 6.22
C PRO A 224 16.67 -3.37 7.02
N ARG A 225 17.47 -3.25 8.08
CA ARG A 225 17.50 -2.09 8.99
C ARG A 225 18.90 -1.49 8.97
N ASN A 226 19.01 -0.21 9.34
CA ASN A 226 20.30 0.47 9.58
C ASN A 226 21.32 0.35 8.41
N PRO A 227 20.97 0.80 7.19
CA PRO A 227 21.94 0.85 6.10
C PRO A 227 23.15 1.74 6.47
N GLU A 228 24.31 1.45 5.88
CA GLU A 228 25.56 2.18 6.12
C GLU A 228 25.42 3.70 5.92
N LYS A 229 24.67 4.13 4.89
CA LYS A 229 24.45 5.55 4.59
C LYS A 229 23.11 5.79 3.91
N VAL A 230 22.46 6.89 4.28
CA VAL A 230 21.27 7.42 3.58
C VAL A 230 21.41 8.92 3.41
N GLU A 231 21.20 9.39 2.19
CA GLU A 231 21.34 10.79 1.78
C GLU A 231 20.11 11.25 0.97
N GLY A 232 19.72 12.50 1.16
CA GLY A 232 18.66 13.17 0.41
C GLY A 232 19.19 14.29 -0.47
N LYS A 233 18.55 14.53 -1.61
CA LYS A 233 18.82 15.70 -2.46
C LYS A 233 17.54 16.21 -3.11
N LYS A 234 17.18 17.44 -2.78
CA LYS A 234 16.05 18.15 -3.41
C LYS A 234 16.48 18.85 -4.71
N SER A 235 15.63 18.80 -5.74
CA SER A 235 15.79 19.51 -7.01
C SER A 235 14.40 19.88 -7.56
N GLY A 236 13.97 21.12 -7.32
CA GLY A 236 12.57 21.50 -7.52
C GLY A 236 11.67 20.69 -6.58
N ASN A 237 10.57 20.15 -7.11
CA ASN A 237 9.68 19.26 -6.35
C ASN A 237 10.17 17.81 -6.30
N LYS A 238 11.25 17.47 -7.01
CA LYS A 238 11.83 16.12 -6.95
C LYS A 238 12.75 16.00 -5.74
N TYR A 239 12.62 14.92 -4.99
CA TYR A 239 13.51 14.56 -3.89
C TYR A 239 14.11 13.17 -4.14
N THR A 240 15.44 13.12 -4.31
CA THR A 240 16.17 11.88 -4.56
C THR A 240 16.72 11.33 -3.26
N VAL A 241 16.34 10.09 -2.92
CA VAL A 241 16.90 9.33 -1.81
C VAL A 241 17.99 8.41 -2.34
N THR A 242 19.18 8.46 -1.77
CA THR A 242 20.30 7.56 -2.09
C THR A 242 20.67 6.75 -0.86
N VAL A 243 20.69 5.43 -1.01
CA VAL A 243 21.02 4.48 0.06
C VAL A 243 22.24 3.70 -0.33
N THR A 244 23.24 3.68 0.57
CA THR A 244 24.41 2.83 0.48
C THR A 244 24.36 1.80 1.60
N ASP A 245 24.50 0.53 1.23
CA ASP A 245 24.54 -0.57 2.18
C ASP A 245 25.26 -1.78 1.56
N LYS A 246 25.99 -2.55 2.37
CA LYS A 246 26.75 -3.74 1.94
C LYS A 246 27.67 -3.45 0.76
N GLY A 247 28.30 -2.27 0.75
CA GLY A 247 29.19 -1.81 -0.33
C GLY A 247 28.51 -1.53 -1.68
N LYS A 248 27.17 -1.45 -1.73
CA LYS A 248 26.39 -1.10 -2.93
C LYS A 248 25.60 0.18 -2.70
N SER A 249 25.25 0.88 -3.77
CA SER A 249 24.42 2.10 -3.70
C SER A 249 23.29 2.07 -4.71
N ALA A 250 22.11 2.54 -4.30
CA ALA A 250 20.95 2.69 -5.16
C ALA A 250 20.17 3.97 -4.79
N SER A 251 19.55 4.60 -5.78
CA SER A 251 18.76 5.82 -5.58
C SER A 251 17.37 5.69 -6.18
N PHE A 252 16.39 6.29 -5.51
CA PHE A 252 15.01 6.39 -5.97
C PHE A 252 14.46 7.80 -5.72
N ASP A 253 13.52 8.22 -6.55
CA ASP A 253 12.94 9.56 -6.50
C ASP A 253 11.51 9.52 -5.91
N VAL A 254 11.18 10.55 -5.15
CA VAL A 254 9.82 10.93 -4.77
C VAL A 254 9.53 12.36 -5.22
N THR A 255 8.26 12.73 -5.27
CA THR A 255 7.85 14.12 -5.52
C THR A 255 7.27 14.71 -4.24
N ILE A 256 7.69 15.92 -3.87
CA ILE A 256 7.20 16.67 -2.72
C ILE A 256 6.54 17.95 -3.23
N ASN A 257 5.23 18.06 -3.03
CA ASN A 257 4.44 19.25 -3.33
C ASN A 257 4.03 19.97 -2.05
N SER A 258 3.87 21.29 -2.13
CA SER A 258 3.42 22.14 -1.03
C SER A 258 4.27 21.99 0.25
N ALA A 259 5.57 21.72 0.10
CA ALA A 259 6.51 21.67 1.23
C ALA A 259 6.58 23.02 1.95
N GLY A 260 6.89 22.97 3.25
CA GLY A 260 7.22 24.15 4.04
C GLY A 260 8.63 24.66 3.77
N THR A 261 9.15 25.41 4.74
CA THR A 261 10.56 25.82 4.78
C THR A 261 11.25 25.11 5.93
N LYS A 262 12.58 25.26 6.03
CA LYS A 262 13.34 24.77 7.19
C LYS A 262 12.83 25.32 8.53
N ASP A 263 12.46 26.60 8.56
CA ASP A 263 12.00 27.27 9.79
C ASP A 263 10.50 27.03 10.07
N LYS A 264 9.74 26.65 9.04
CA LYS A 264 8.32 26.32 9.11
C LYS A 264 8.04 25.04 8.32
N PRO A 265 8.55 23.88 8.79
CA PRO A 265 8.32 22.61 8.11
C PRO A 265 6.85 22.24 8.23
N LYS A 266 6.31 21.54 7.23
CA LYS A 266 4.91 21.11 7.24
C LYS A 266 4.78 19.62 7.54
N PRO A 267 3.77 19.20 8.32
CA PRO A 267 3.32 17.81 8.34
C PRO A 267 3.06 17.31 6.92
N ALA A 268 3.21 16.02 6.67
CA ALA A 268 3.09 15.49 5.31
C ALA A 268 2.31 14.18 5.22
N LEU A 269 1.61 14.00 4.10
CA LEU A 269 1.02 12.74 3.70
C LEU A 269 1.88 12.09 2.60
N ILE A 270 2.40 10.90 2.90
CA ILE A 270 3.05 10.01 1.94
C ILE A 270 1.97 9.22 1.21
N GLY A 271 1.62 9.69 0.01
CA GLY A 271 0.69 9.03 -0.89
C GLY A 271 1.40 8.02 -1.76
N LEU A 272 1.12 6.73 -1.55
CA LEU A 272 1.64 5.67 -2.40
C LEU A 272 0.96 5.72 -3.77
N ASP A 273 1.79 5.59 -4.81
CA ASP A 273 1.36 5.63 -6.21
C ASP A 273 2.18 4.63 -7.06
N GLN A 274 1.73 4.38 -8.30
CA GLN A 274 2.48 3.62 -9.30
C GLN A 274 2.68 4.39 -10.61
N GLY A 275 2.68 5.72 -10.56
CA GLY A 275 2.81 6.62 -11.71
C GLY A 275 1.48 7.12 -12.25
N LEU A 276 0.38 6.95 -11.51
CA LEU A 276 -0.96 7.42 -11.89
C LEU A 276 -1.31 8.76 -11.23
N GLY A 277 -0.47 9.27 -10.33
CA GLY A 277 -0.70 10.55 -9.66
C GLY A 277 -1.87 10.53 -8.68
N ALA A 278 -2.25 9.35 -8.17
CA ALA A 278 -3.41 9.21 -7.27
C ALA A 278 -3.13 9.61 -5.81
N CYS A 279 -1.89 9.97 -5.47
CA CYS A 279 -1.47 10.55 -4.18
C CYS A 279 -2.04 9.83 -2.93
N GLY A 280 -2.03 8.48 -2.93
CA GLY A 280 -2.57 7.69 -1.81
C GLY A 280 -4.08 7.41 -1.88
N SER A 281 -4.75 7.78 -2.97
CA SER A 281 -6.14 7.47 -3.33
C SER A 281 -7.23 8.13 -2.47
N LEU A 282 -6.89 9.19 -1.74
CA LEU A 282 -7.82 9.87 -0.83
C LEU A 282 -8.67 10.96 -1.49
N GLY A 283 -8.53 11.17 -2.81
CA GLY A 283 -9.29 12.19 -3.55
C GLY A 283 -9.13 13.59 -2.94
N SER A 284 -10.21 14.38 -2.97
CA SER A 284 -10.23 15.75 -2.45
C SER A 284 -10.44 15.85 -0.93
N SER A 285 -10.42 14.72 -0.20
CA SER A 285 -10.51 14.73 1.27
C SER A 285 -9.36 15.49 1.94
N THR A 286 -8.24 15.67 1.24
CA THR A 286 -7.06 16.41 1.74
C THR A 286 -7.03 17.88 1.32
N ASN A 287 -7.98 18.34 0.48
CA ASN A 287 -8.01 19.72 0.00
C ASN A 287 -8.20 20.71 1.17
N GLY A 288 -7.47 21.82 1.11
CA GLY A 288 -7.48 22.87 2.14
C GLY A 288 -6.81 22.48 3.46
N LEU A 289 -6.24 21.28 3.59
CA LEU A 289 -5.45 20.90 4.76
C LEU A 289 -4.02 21.41 4.61
N ASP A 290 -3.46 21.99 5.68
CA ASP A 290 -2.11 22.56 5.67
C ASP A 290 -1.03 21.48 5.83
N ILE A 291 -0.98 20.56 4.86
CA ILE A 291 -0.01 19.45 4.81
C ILE A 291 0.75 19.47 3.47
N ALA A 292 1.99 19.00 3.49
CA ALA A 292 2.73 18.68 2.28
C ALA A 292 2.27 17.32 1.73
N MET A 293 2.37 17.17 0.40
CA MET A 293 2.03 15.92 -0.28
C MET A 293 3.29 15.27 -0.84
N ILE A 294 3.61 14.07 -0.38
CA ILE A 294 4.74 13.29 -0.88
C ILE A 294 4.20 12.15 -1.73
N THR A 295 4.40 12.23 -3.06
CA THR A 295 4.06 11.13 -3.97
C THR A 295 5.20 10.12 -4.01
N PHE A 296 4.94 8.94 -3.47
CA PHE A 296 5.89 7.84 -3.42
C PHE A 296 5.53 6.81 -4.50
N ASN A 297 6.21 6.85 -5.63
CA ASN A 297 6.03 5.86 -6.68
C ASN A 297 6.74 4.55 -6.30
N THR A 298 5.97 3.52 -5.93
CA THR A 298 6.53 2.25 -5.44
C THR A 298 7.37 1.53 -6.49
N ASN A 299 7.12 1.77 -7.79
CA ASN A 299 7.92 1.21 -8.88
C ASN A 299 9.36 1.73 -8.90
N ASN A 300 9.63 2.90 -8.33
CA ASN A 300 10.99 3.44 -8.22
C ASN A 300 11.84 2.64 -7.22
N VAL A 301 11.21 1.96 -6.27
CA VAL A 301 11.89 1.13 -5.26
C VAL A 301 11.89 -0.34 -5.66
N ALA A 302 10.72 -0.88 -5.98
CA ALA A 302 10.54 -2.26 -6.39
C ALA A 302 9.26 -2.41 -7.24
N PRO A 303 9.37 -2.58 -8.57
CA PRO A 303 8.21 -2.92 -9.41
C PRO A 303 7.52 -4.21 -8.96
N GLU A 304 6.22 -4.33 -9.18
CA GLU A 304 5.43 -5.51 -8.74
C GLU A 304 5.87 -6.83 -9.38
N SER A 305 6.49 -6.75 -10.56
CA SER A 305 7.12 -7.87 -11.26
C SER A 305 8.44 -8.34 -10.60
N GLY A 306 8.92 -7.61 -9.58
CA GLY A 306 10.16 -7.84 -8.85
C GLY A 306 11.36 -7.09 -9.41
N GLY A 307 12.47 -7.12 -8.66
CA GLY A 307 13.64 -6.31 -8.95
C GLY A 307 13.45 -4.85 -8.55
N GLY A 308 14.29 -3.95 -9.04
CA GLY A 308 14.29 -2.54 -8.63
C GLY A 308 15.41 -2.21 -7.64
N LYS A 309 15.44 -0.97 -7.15
CA LYS A 309 16.52 -0.39 -6.34
C LYS A 309 16.74 -1.13 -5.03
N PHE A 310 15.66 -1.60 -4.40
CA PHE A 310 15.77 -2.43 -3.19
C PHE A 310 16.59 -3.71 -3.46
N PHE A 311 16.26 -4.43 -4.53
CA PHE A 311 16.91 -5.72 -4.86
C PHE A 311 18.28 -5.57 -5.53
N GLN A 312 18.70 -4.35 -5.86
CA GLN A 312 20.10 -4.07 -6.21
C GLN A 312 20.98 -4.14 -4.96
N LEU A 313 20.49 -3.62 -3.82
CA LEU A 313 21.18 -3.64 -2.54
C LEU A 313 21.09 -5.02 -1.88
N TYR A 314 19.88 -5.56 -1.76
CA TYR A 314 19.59 -6.78 -1.02
C TYR A 314 19.29 -7.95 -1.96
N ASN A 315 19.92 -9.10 -1.70
CA ASN A 315 19.62 -10.32 -2.43
C ASN A 315 18.11 -10.62 -2.36
N GLY A 316 17.54 -11.14 -3.45
CA GLY A 316 16.09 -11.37 -3.57
C GLY A 316 15.54 -12.46 -2.65
N GLY A 317 14.21 -12.56 -2.61
CA GLY A 317 13.45 -13.50 -1.78
C GLY A 317 12.36 -12.82 -0.95
N GLN A 318 12.52 -11.53 -0.67
CA GLN A 318 11.51 -10.67 -0.06
C GLN A 318 10.41 -10.30 -1.05
N GLY A 319 9.23 -10.00 -0.51
CA GLY A 319 8.12 -9.42 -1.24
C GLY A 319 8.30 -7.91 -1.51
N THR A 320 7.63 -7.38 -2.53
CA THR A 320 7.69 -5.96 -2.86
C THR A 320 7.05 -5.08 -1.79
N ILE A 321 6.08 -5.59 -1.02
CA ILE A 321 5.45 -4.81 0.07
C ILE A 321 6.49 -4.42 1.13
N ILE A 322 7.37 -5.35 1.55
CA ILE A 322 8.40 -5.01 2.54
C ILE A 322 9.51 -4.17 1.93
N ALA A 323 9.77 -4.31 0.63
CA ALA A 323 10.67 -3.42 -0.09
C ALA A 323 10.13 -1.98 -0.13
N TRP A 324 8.82 -1.79 -0.27
CA TRP A 324 8.19 -0.47 -0.20
C TRP A 324 8.19 0.09 1.22
N ALA A 325 7.92 -0.75 2.23
CA ALA A 325 8.07 -0.39 3.64
C ALA A 325 9.50 0.09 3.95
N TRP A 326 10.50 -0.65 3.49
CA TRP A 326 11.90 -0.23 3.55
C TRP A 326 12.11 1.11 2.85
N GLY A 327 11.61 1.28 1.62
CA GLY A 327 11.81 2.50 0.85
C GLY A 327 11.26 3.75 1.55
N VAL A 328 10.10 3.65 2.20
CA VAL A 328 9.57 4.75 3.02
C VAL A 328 10.44 5.00 4.25
N SER A 329 10.91 3.98 4.95
CA SER A 329 11.85 4.16 6.07
C SER A 329 13.12 4.91 5.63
N ARG A 330 13.65 4.61 4.44
CA ARG A 330 14.83 5.31 3.89
C ARG A 330 14.50 6.74 3.46
N LEU A 331 13.29 7.01 3.00
CA LEU A 331 12.83 8.38 2.76
C LEU A 331 12.83 9.19 4.06
N ILE A 332 12.30 8.63 5.15
CA ILE A 332 12.28 9.29 6.46
C ILE A 332 13.71 9.55 6.95
N ASP A 333 14.61 8.56 6.85
CA ASP A 333 16.04 8.72 7.20
C ASP A 333 16.71 9.87 6.42
N ALA A 334 16.32 10.07 5.16
CA ALA A 334 16.86 11.13 4.33
C ALA A 334 16.27 12.51 4.70
N LEU A 335 14.96 12.60 4.90
CA LEU A 335 14.27 13.85 5.26
C LEU A 335 14.69 14.35 6.64
N GLU A 336 14.90 13.45 7.61
CA GLU A 336 15.36 13.81 8.95
C GLU A 336 16.71 14.54 8.93
N LYS A 337 17.57 14.22 7.95
CA LYS A 337 18.89 14.83 7.76
C LYS A 337 18.86 16.08 6.86
N ASP A 338 17.74 16.36 6.21
CA ASP A 338 17.57 17.46 5.26
C ASP A 338 16.41 18.38 5.68
N PRO A 339 16.60 19.25 6.68
CA PRO A 339 15.55 20.17 7.11
C PRO A 339 15.16 21.18 6.02
N ASP A 340 16.01 21.41 5.00
CA ASP A 340 15.69 22.26 3.85
C ASP A 340 14.66 21.60 2.90
N ALA A 341 14.36 20.30 3.09
CA ALA A 341 13.23 19.65 2.46
C ALA A 341 11.89 20.28 2.86
N GLY A 342 11.80 20.92 4.04
CA GLY A 342 10.61 21.63 4.52
C GLY A 342 9.50 20.70 5.02
N ILE A 343 9.86 19.49 5.47
CA ILE A 343 8.93 18.46 5.94
C ILE A 343 9.14 18.23 7.43
N ASP A 344 8.03 18.24 8.17
CA ASP A 344 8.01 17.85 9.56
C ASP A 344 7.91 16.32 9.64
N VAL A 345 9.07 15.68 9.80
CA VAL A 345 9.17 14.22 9.83
C VAL A 345 8.49 13.57 11.04
N LYS A 346 8.15 14.35 12.08
CA LYS A 346 7.40 13.83 13.24
C LYS A 346 5.90 13.71 12.98
N HIS A 347 5.39 14.39 11.95
CA HIS A 347 3.98 14.38 11.59
C HIS A 347 3.83 13.86 10.16
N LEU A 348 4.08 12.56 9.99
CA LEU A 348 3.95 11.86 8.71
C LEU A 348 2.75 10.92 8.71
N ALA A 349 1.87 11.06 7.73
CA ALA A 349 0.87 10.07 7.40
C ALA A 349 1.29 9.22 6.20
N VAL A 350 0.74 8.01 6.07
CA VAL A 350 0.87 7.18 4.86
C VAL A 350 -0.48 6.68 4.40
N SER A 351 -0.74 6.73 3.09
CA SER A 351 -1.96 6.19 2.49
C SER A 351 -1.70 5.50 1.16
N GLY A 352 -2.58 4.56 0.82
CA GLY A 352 -2.66 3.91 -0.48
C GLY A 352 -3.93 3.08 -0.59
N CYS A 353 -4.35 2.79 -1.82
CA CYS A 353 -5.52 1.94 -2.07
C CYS A 353 -5.15 0.54 -2.59
N SER A 354 -5.95 -0.47 -2.22
CA SER A 354 -5.83 -1.83 -2.74
C SER A 354 -4.47 -2.44 -2.39
N ARG A 355 -3.69 -2.90 -3.37
CA ARG A 355 -2.30 -3.36 -3.14
C ARG A 355 -1.42 -2.31 -2.46
N LEU A 356 -1.63 -1.03 -2.74
CA LEU A 356 -0.94 0.07 -2.05
C LEU A 356 -1.54 0.32 -0.66
N GLY A 357 -2.79 -0.05 -0.41
CA GLY A 357 -3.35 -0.09 0.94
C GLY A 357 -2.70 -1.17 1.81
N LYS A 358 -2.41 -2.34 1.23
CA LYS A 358 -1.61 -3.39 1.89
C LYS A 358 -0.21 -2.84 2.24
N ALA A 359 0.39 -2.10 1.31
CA ALA A 359 1.68 -1.46 1.50
C ALA A 359 1.65 -0.37 2.59
N ALA A 360 0.66 0.51 2.58
CA ALA A 360 0.48 1.57 3.58
C ALA A 360 0.34 0.96 4.99
N LEU A 361 -0.43 -0.12 5.13
CA LEU A 361 -0.52 -0.86 6.39
C LEU A 361 0.84 -1.43 6.81
N ALA A 362 1.58 -2.06 5.90
CA ALA A 362 2.90 -2.61 6.20
C ALA A 362 3.91 -1.51 6.56
N ILE A 363 3.89 -0.36 5.89
CA ILE A 363 4.71 0.81 6.22
C ILE A 363 4.38 1.27 7.65
N GLY A 364 3.11 1.49 7.96
CA GLY A 364 2.66 1.85 9.30
C GLY A 364 3.05 0.80 10.34
N ALA A 365 2.96 -0.49 10.03
CA ALA A 365 3.31 -1.57 10.95
C ALA A 365 4.82 -1.67 11.21
N PHE A 366 5.67 -1.48 10.19
CA PHE A 366 7.13 -1.69 10.26
C PHE A 366 7.97 -0.41 10.38
N ASP A 367 7.35 0.75 10.54
CA ASP A 367 8.04 2.00 10.87
C ASP A 367 7.22 2.81 11.89
N GLU A 368 7.73 2.91 13.12
CA GLU A 368 7.07 3.63 14.21
C GLU A 368 7.11 5.16 14.04
N ARG A 369 7.90 5.69 13.09
CA ARG A 369 7.95 7.13 12.80
C ARG A 369 6.74 7.64 12.01
N ILE A 370 5.91 6.74 11.47
CA ILE A 370 4.64 7.10 10.83
C ILE A 370 3.61 7.44 11.91
N ALA A 371 3.22 8.72 11.99
CA ALA A 371 2.26 9.23 12.96
C ALA A 371 0.81 8.81 12.66
N LEU A 372 0.46 8.60 11.39
CA LEU A 372 -0.89 8.21 10.97
C LEU A 372 -0.87 7.23 9.80
N THR A 373 -1.54 6.08 9.94
CA THR A 373 -1.64 5.10 8.86
C THR A 373 -3.07 5.05 8.31
N ILE A 374 -3.23 5.13 6.99
CA ILE A 374 -4.55 5.13 6.31
C ILE A 374 -4.57 4.09 5.18
N PRO A 375 -4.76 2.78 5.48
CA PRO A 375 -4.93 1.79 4.44
C PRO A 375 -6.35 1.85 3.86
N GLN A 376 -6.47 2.15 2.56
CA GLN A 376 -7.74 2.15 1.85
C GLN A 376 -7.93 0.84 1.07
N GLU A 377 -9.09 0.20 1.25
CA GLU A 377 -9.59 -0.95 0.48
C GLU A 377 -8.52 -2.04 0.31
N SER A 378 -7.75 -2.27 1.38
CA SER A 378 -6.52 -3.06 1.33
C SER A 378 -6.80 -4.56 1.15
N GLY A 379 -7.94 -5.05 1.64
CA GLY A 379 -8.38 -6.43 1.50
C GLY A 379 -7.35 -7.46 1.99
N SER A 380 -7.36 -8.64 1.37
CA SER A 380 -6.49 -9.78 1.72
C SER A 380 -5.00 -9.45 1.70
N GLY A 381 -4.30 -9.64 2.82
CA GLY A 381 -2.89 -9.24 2.96
C GLY A 381 -2.68 -7.79 3.42
N GLY A 382 -3.76 -7.04 3.53
CA GLY A 382 -3.88 -5.83 4.35
C GLY A 382 -4.82 -6.12 5.53
N ALA A 383 -5.86 -5.30 5.69
CA ALA A 383 -6.81 -5.37 6.81
C ALA A 383 -7.93 -6.41 6.63
N SER A 384 -7.63 -7.64 6.16
CA SER A 384 -8.63 -8.71 5.99
C SER A 384 -8.13 -10.05 6.51
N LEU A 385 -8.93 -10.73 7.34
CA LEU A 385 -8.54 -11.97 8.01
C LEU A 385 -8.49 -13.17 7.06
N TRP A 386 -7.37 -13.89 7.07
CA TRP A 386 -7.16 -15.09 6.26
C TRP A 386 -8.12 -16.21 6.66
N ARG A 387 -8.20 -16.53 7.95
CA ARG A 387 -9.04 -17.62 8.46
C ARG A 387 -10.52 -17.40 8.14
N VAL A 388 -10.99 -16.17 8.30
CA VAL A 388 -12.38 -15.80 8.00
C VAL A 388 -12.63 -15.84 6.50
N GLY A 389 -11.72 -15.30 5.68
CA GLY A 389 -11.82 -15.36 4.22
C GLY A 389 -11.89 -16.81 3.70
N ALA A 390 -11.07 -17.70 4.25
CA ALA A 390 -11.10 -19.13 3.93
C ALA A 390 -12.43 -19.79 4.34
N GLN A 391 -12.99 -19.45 5.51
CA GLN A 391 -14.31 -19.91 5.91
C GLN A 391 -15.40 -19.44 4.93
N VAL A 392 -15.38 -18.15 4.54
CA VAL A 392 -16.34 -17.61 3.58
C VAL A 392 -16.23 -18.35 2.24
N ASN A 393 -15.03 -18.58 1.72
CA ASN A 393 -14.81 -19.33 0.49
C ASN A 393 -15.35 -20.76 0.58
N ARG A 394 -15.12 -21.46 1.70
CA ARG A 394 -15.68 -22.80 1.96
C ARG A 394 -17.22 -22.78 1.98
N GLN A 395 -17.82 -21.82 2.66
CA GLN A 395 -19.28 -21.68 2.74
C GLN A 395 -19.91 -21.39 1.36
N LYS A 396 -19.20 -20.64 0.50
CA LYS A 396 -19.64 -20.35 -0.87
C LYS A 396 -19.34 -21.48 -1.86
N GLY A 397 -18.53 -22.46 -1.49
CA GLY A 397 -18.08 -23.54 -2.37
C GLY A 397 -17.23 -23.09 -3.56
N LYS A 398 -16.70 -21.86 -3.53
CA LYS A 398 -15.90 -21.24 -4.60
C LYS A 398 -14.99 -20.15 -4.03
N GLN A 399 -13.99 -19.73 -4.81
CA GLN A 399 -13.24 -18.51 -4.51
C GLN A 399 -14.19 -17.30 -4.60
N PHE A 400 -14.33 -16.58 -3.49
CA PHE A 400 -15.23 -15.42 -3.35
C PHE A 400 -14.45 -14.21 -2.81
N VAL A 401 -13.68 -14.42 -1.74
CA VAL A 401 -12.69 -13.48 -1.19
C VAL A 401 -11.31 -13.86 -1.71
N GLN A 402 -10.41 -12.90 -1.97
CA GLN A 402 -9.02 -13.18 -2.33
C GLN A 402 -8.34 -14.10 -1.29
N GLY A 403 -7.80 -15.24 -1.72
CA GLY A 403 -7.14 -16.24 -0.87
C GLY A 403 -5.62 -16.06 -0.79
N LEU A 404 -4.97 -16.90 0.02
CA LEU A 404 -3.50 -16.85 0.19
C LEU A 404 -2.76 -17.21 -1.10
N ALA A 405 -3.28 -18.17 -1.87
CA ALA A 405 -2.65 -18.58 -3.12
C ALA A 405 -2.64 -17.44 -4.15
N SER A 406 -3.76 -16.71 -4.30
CA SER A 406 -3.85 -15.61 -5.25
C SER A 406 -3.10 -14.38 -4.74
N ALA A 407 -3.23 -14.01 -3.45
CA ALA A 407 -2.43 -12.94 -2.85
C ALA A 407 -0.91 -13.19 -2.93
N GLY A 408 -0.49 -14.45 -2.82
CA GLY A 408 0.91 -14.86 -2.93
C GLY A 408 1.44 -15.07 -4.36
N SER A 409 0.62 -14.89 -5.40
CA SER A 409 1.02 -15.14 -6.79
C SER A 409 0.61 -14.08 -7.82
N GLU A 410 -0.38 -13.23 -7.55
CA GLU A 410 -0.80 -12.14 -8.46
C GLU A 410 0.30 -11.10 -8.70
N GLY A 411 1.09 -10.84 -7.67
CA GLY A 411 2.30 -10.02 -7.74
C GLY A 411 3.36 -10.61 -6.82
N LYS A 412 4.58 -10.08 -6.87
CA LYS A 412 5.63 -10.48 -5.94
C LYS A 412 5.51 -9.76 -4.58
N TRP A 413 4.29 -9.54 -4.09
CA TRP A 413 4.01 -8.76 -2.87
C TRP A 413 4.53 -9.43 -1.60
N MET A 414 4.62 -10.76 -1.61
CA MET A 414 4.95 -11.63 -0.48
C MET A 414 6.03 -12.63 -0.89
N ILE A 415 6.62 -13.33 0.08
CA ILE A 415 7.57 -14.42 -0.21
C ILE A 415 6.86 -15.56 -0.93
N SER A 416 7.58 -16.21 -1.85
CA SER A 416 7.00 -17.24 -2.73
C SER A 416 6.45 -18.46 -2.00
N SER A 417 6.95 -18.75 -0.79
CA SER A 417 6.48 -19.87 0.04
C SER A 417 5.16 -19.59 0.76
N PHE A 418 4.73 -18.33 0.86
CA PHE A 418 3.52 -17.97 1.62
C PHE A 418 2.25 -18.58 1.04
N LYS A 419 2.18 -18.75 -0.28
CA LYS A 419 1.05 -19.42 -0.96
C LYS A 419 0.82 -20.87 -0.50
N ASN A 420 1.83 -21.51 0.10
CA ASN A 420 1.71 -22.90 0.56
C ASN A 420 0.81 -23.07 1.78
N TYR A 421 0.40 -21.97 2.42
CA TYR A 421 -0.57 -21.98 3.53
C TYR A 421 -2.03 -21.90 3.05
N ASP A 422 -2.29 -21.72 1.76
CA ASP A 422 -3.65 -21.69 1.20
C ASP A 422 -4.40 -23.00 1.50
N GLY A 423 -5.63 -22.87 1.99
CA GLY A 423 -6.44 -23.99 2.47
C GLY A 423 -6.04 -24.54 3.84
N ARG A 424 -4.98 -24.00 4.45
CA ARG A 424 -4.46 -24.36 5.79
C ARG A 424 -4.20 -23.11 6.62
N GLU A 425 -5.06 -22.10 6.50
CA GLU A 425 -4.91 -20.80 7.16
C GLU A 425 -4.79 -20.94 8.69
N ASN A 426 -5.44 -21.95 9.27
CA ASN A 426 -5.37 -22.30 10.70
C ASN A 426 -3.97 -22.69 11.17
N THR A 427 -3.05 -22.98 10.25
CA THR A 427 -1.65 -23.33 10.54
C THR A 427 -0.70 -22.14 10.61
N LEU A 428 -1.12 -20.95 10.16
CA LEU A 428 -0.31 -19.74 10.29
C LEU A 428 -0.26 -19.28 11.76
N PRO A 429 0.90 -18.90 12.32
CA PRO A 429 0.98 -18.45 13.71
C PRO A 429 0.45 -17.03 13.95
N PHE A 430 0.01 -16.35 12.89
CA PHE A 430 -0.61 -15.02 12.93
C PHE A 430 -1.86 -14.98 12.05
N ASP A 431 -2.61 -13.90 12.17
CA ASP A 431 -3.60 -13.45 11.19
C ASP A 431 -3.57 -11.91 11.12
N GLN A 432 -4.22 -11.30 10.12
CA GLN A 432 -4.04 -9.89 9.80
C GLN A 432 -4.38 -8.90 10.91
N HIS A 433 -5.22 -9.25 11.89
CA HIS A 433 -5.46 -8.40 13.06
C HIS A 433 -4.17 -8.13 13.84
N MET A 434 -3.18 -9.03 13.80
CA MET A 434 -1.88 -8.84 14.44
C MET A 434 -0.98 -7.87 13.67
N LEU A 435 -0.96 -7.90 12.32
CA LEU A 435 -0.27 -6.88 11.53
C LEU A 435 -0.86 -5.50 11.80
N VAL A 436 -2.20 -5.40 11.80
CA VAL A 436 -2.94 -4.18 12.12
C VAL A 436 -2.60 -3.69 13.53
N SER A 437 -2.48 -4.62 14.49
CA SER A 437 -2.14 -4.29 15.87
C SER A 437 -0.74 -3.68 16.00
N MET A 438 0.24 -3.99 15.13
CA MET A 438 1.59 -3.41 15.18
C MET A 438 1.62 -1.88 14.99
N VAL A 439 0.54 -1.27 14.48
CA VAL A 439 0.42 0.19 14.40
C VAL A 439 0.16 0.79 15.78
N ALA A 440 -0.52 0.07 16.67
CA ALA A 440 -0.89 0.57 17.99
C ALA A 440 0.35 0.86 18.86
N PRO A 441 0.38 1.98 19.60
CA PRO A 441 -0.74 2.87 19.90
C PRO A 441 -0.97 4.01 18.89
N ARG A 442 -0.24 4.04 17.77
CA ARG A 442 -0.30 5.15 16.82
C ARG A 442 -1.66 5.20 16.09
N PRO A 443 -2.11 6.39 15.69
CA PRO A 443 -3.32 6.59 14.90
C PRO A 443 -3.42 5.71 13.65
N LEU A 444 -4.58 5.09 13.48
CA LEU A 444 -4.90 4.21 12.37
C LEU A 444 -6.36 4.41 11.91
N LEU A 445 -6.52 4.77 10.65
CA LEU A 445 -7.82 4.91 9.97
C LEU A 445 -7.92 3.89 8.84
N ILE A 446 -8.66 2.81 9.05
CA ILE A 446 -8.91 1.80 8.01
C ILE A 446 -10.18 2.18 7.26
N LEU A 447 -10.07 2.31 5.93
CA LEU A 447 -11.16 2.68 5.03
C LEU A 447 -11.45 1.51 4.09
N ASP A 448 -12.57 0.82 4.26
CA ASP A 448 -12.96 -0.34 3.45
C ASP A 448 -14.24 -0.07 2.65
N ASN A 449 -14.47 -0.94 1.66
CA ASN A 449 -15.58 -0.86 0.73
C ASN A 449 -16.50 -2.09 0.86
N ALA A 450 -17.77 -1.85 1.21
CA ALA A 450 -18.77 -2.92 1.29
C ALA A 450 -19.28 -3.32 -0.10
N GLY A 451 -19.56 -4.61 -0.30
CA GLY A 451 -20.01 -5.14 -1.58
C GLY A 451 -18.86 -5.52 -2.54
N GLN A 452 -17.61 -5.24 -2.18
CA GLN A 452 -16.44 -5.73 -2.91
C GLN A 452 -16.05 -7.13 -2.42
N GLU A 453 -16.65 -8.15 -3.05
CA GLU A 453 -16.47 -9.57 -2.66
C GLU A 453 -14.99 -9.96 -2.56
N TRP A 454 -14.18 -9.55 -3.54
CA TRP A 454 -12.76 -9.87 -3.61
C TRP A 454 -11.93 -9.32 -2.45
N LEU A 455 -12.27 -8.12 -1.96
CA LEU A 455 -11.62 -7.51 -0.80
C LEU A 455 -12.04 -8.19 0.51
N GLY A 456 -13.17 -8.89 0.50
CA GLY A 456 -13.68 -9.63 1.65
C GLY A 456 -14.38 -8.72 2.67
N GLU A 457 -15.57 -8.24 2.34
CA GLU A 457 -16.37 -7.39 3.23
C GLU A 457 -16.46 -7.92 4.68
N VAL A 458 -16.82 -9.20 4.85
CA VAL A 458 -16.91 -9.85 6.17
C VAL A 458 -15.54 -10.02 6.86
N PRO A 459 -14.53 -10.67 6.25
CA PRO A 459 -13.23 -10.84 6.90
C PRO A 459 -12.51 -9.53 7.20
N SER A 460 -12.72 -8.47 6.42
CA SER A 460 -12.14 -7.15 6.72
C SER A 460 -12.84 -6.47 7.90
N ASN A 461 -14.17 -6.54 7.97
CA ASN A 461 -14.90 -6.03 9.13
C ASN A 461 -14.48 -6.74 10.42
N TYR A 462 -14.36 -8.07 10.37
CA TYR A 462 -13.92 -8.86 11.52
C TYR A 462 -12.47 -8.53 11.91
N CYS A 463 -11.60 -8.21 10.94
CA CYS A 463 -10.26 -7.70 11.19
C CYS A 463 -10.31 -6.38 11.97
N GLY A 464 -11.17 -5.46 11.53
CA GLY A 464 -11.43 -4.19 12.20
C GLY A 464 -11.84 -4.36 13.66
N GLN A 465 -12.79 -5.24 13.91
CA GLN A 465 -13.27 -5.52 15.26
C GLN A 465 -12.24 -6.26 16.13
N ALA A 466 -11.48 -7.20 15.56
CA ALA A 466 -10.47 -7.94 16.31
C ALA A 466 -9.26 -7.06 16.70
N SER A 467 -8.82 -6.17 15.81
CA SER A 467 -7.68 -5.30 16.06
C SER A 467 -7.99 -4.14 17.03
N LEU A 468 -9.25 -3.72 17.14
CA LEU A 468 -9.70 -2.78 18.18
C LEU A 468 -9.36 -3.28 19.60
N GLU A 469 -9.28 -4.59 19.83
CA GLU A 469 -8.93 -5.14 21.15
C GLU A 469 -7.53 -4.71 21.60
N THR A 470 -6.57 -4.52 20.69
CA THR A 470 -5.24 -3.98 21.01
C THR A 470 -5.30 -2.52 21.45
N TYR A 471 -6.10 -1.70 20.78
CA TYR A 471 -6.29 -0.29 21.15
C TYR A 471 -7.05 -0.14 22.47
N LYS A 472 -8.04 -1.01 22.73
CA LYS A 472 -8.68 -1.12 24.07
C LYS A 472 -7.66 -1.47 25.13
N ALA A 473 -6.80 -2.45 24.86
CA ALA A 473 -5.81 -2.90 25.83
C ALA A 473 -4.80 -1.81 26.19
N LEU A 474 -4.40 -0.98 25.21
CA LEU A 474 -3.48 0.14 25.42
C LEU A 474 -4.17 1.41 25.95
N GLY A 475 -5.51 1.43 26.01
CA GLY A 475 -6.29 2.57 26.50
C GLY A 475 -6.34 3.77 25.54
N VAL A 476 -6.26 3.52 24.23
CA VAL A 476 -6.16 4.57 23.18
C VAL A 476 -7.17 4.33 22.04
N THR A 477 -8.40 3.98 22.37
CA THR A 477 -9.44 3.64 21.37
C THR A 477 -9.79 4.79 20.41
N GLU A 478 -9.56 6.03 20.83
CA GLU A 478 -9.70 7.24 20.03
C GLU A 478 -8.70 7.32 18.87
N ASN A 479 -7.61 6.55 18.91
CA ASN A 479 -6.62 6.48 17.84
C ASN A 479 -7.01 5.51 16.72
N TYR A 480 -8.13 4.78 16.86
CA TYR A 480 -8.50 3.72 15.93
C TYR A 480 -9.90 3.91 15.34
N THR A 481 -9.96 4.09 14.03
CA THR A 481 -11.22 4.01 13.29
C THR A 481 -11.16 2.92 12.24
N TYR A 482 -12.19 2.08 12.21
CA TYR A 482 -12.53 1.23 11.08
C TYR A 482 -13.82 1.76 10.44
N SER A 483 -13.77 2.13 9.17
CA SER A 483 -14.93 2.57 8.40
C SER A 483 -15.11 1.66 7.19
N GLN A 484 -16.32 1.15 6.99
CA GLN A 484 -16.71 0.35 5.83
C GLN A 484 -18.00 0.91 5.25
N GLU A 485 -17.93 1.40 4.01
CA GLU A 485 -19.05 2.02 3.29
C GLU A 485 -19.16 1.36 1.91
N GLY A 486 -20.38 1.04 1.46
CA GLY A 486 -20.60 0.47 0.12
C GLY A 486 -21.09 1.50 -0.89
N GLY A 487 -21.37 1.04 -2.11
CA GLY A 487 -22.06 1.87 -3.13
C GLY A 487 -21.16 2.85 -3.88
N HIS A 488 -19.84 2.64 -3.84
CA HIS A 488 -18.87 3.42 -4.60
C HIS A 488 -17.89 2.52 -5.36
N ALA A 489 -17.25 3.07 -6.39
CA ALA A 489 -16.24 2.36 -7.16
C ALA A 489 -15.01 2.04 -6.30
N HIS A 490 -14.31 0.96 -6.65
CA HIS A 490 -13.05 0.57 -6.01
C HIS A 490 -12.04 1.72 -6.06
N CYS A 491 -11.42 2.04 -4.92
CA CYS A 491 -10.50 3.17 -4.73
C CYS A 491 -11.11 4.58 -4.88
N SER A 492 -12.40 4.70 -5.12
CA SER A 492 -13.10 5.99 -5.12
C SER A 492 -13.65 6.22 -3.72
N LEU A 493 -12.99 7.07 -2.94
CA LEU A 493 -13.39 7.33 -1.58
C LEU A 493 -14.79 8.03 -1.54
N PRO A 494 -15.78 7.54 -0.77
CA PRO A 494 -17.09 8.16 -0.66
C PRO A 494 -17.07 9.36 0.30
N ASN A 495 -18.01 10.29 0.15
CA ASN A 495 -18.09 11.51 0.97
C ASN A 495 -18.11 11.24 2.48
N GLY A 496 -18.75 10.15 2.94
CA GLY A 496 -18.76 9.80 4.37
C GLY A 496 -17.37 9.52 4.93
N GLN A 497 -16.47 8.97 4.13
CA GLN A 497 -15.09 8.69 4.53
C GLN A 497 -14.15 9.88 4.31
N PHE A 498 -14.57 10.92 3.56
CA PHE A 498 -13.78 12.15 3.43
C PHE A 498 -13.64 12.86 4.77
N ASP A 499 -14.73 12.91 5.55
CA ASP A 499 -14.73 13.57 6.84
C ASP A 499 -13.84 12.81 7.84
N GLU A 500 -13.81 11.47 7.79
CA GLU A 500 -12.90 10.66 8.61
C GLU A 500 -11.43 10.96 8.31
N VAL A 501 -11.07 11.08 7.02
CA VAL A 501 -9.70 11.45 6.63
C VAL A 501 -9.34 12.84 7.17
N LYS A 502 -10.23 13.81 7.01
CA LYS A 502 -10.01 15.18 7.52
C LYS A 502 -9.87 15.19 9.04
N ASP A 503 -10.71 14.48 9.76
CA ASP A 503 -10.69 14.44 11.21
C ASP A 503 -9.39 13.81 11.74
N PHE A 504 -8.94 12.71 11.13
CA PHE A 504 -7.66 12.10 11.51
C PHE A 504 -6.46 12.99 11.18
N ILE A 505 -6.44 13.62 10.01
CA ILE A 505 -5.34 14.55 9.65
C ILE A 505 -5.34 15.76 10.58
N ASN A 506 -6.49 16.38 10.80
CA ASN A 506 -6.64 17.52 11.70
C ASN A 506 -6.13 17.20 13.10
N LYS A 507 -6.52 16.05 13.66
CA LYS A 507 -6.14 15.65 15.01
C LYS A 507 -4.68 15.24 15.15
N PHE A 508 -4.21 14.35 14.27
CA PHE A 508 -2.95 13.65 14.48
C PHE A 508 -1.76 14.23 13.70
N LEU A 509 -2.01 15.13 12.74
CA LEU A 509 -0.96 15.86 12.04
C LEU A 509 -0.98 17.36 12.35
N LEU A 510 -2.16 17.96 12.51
CA LEU A 510 -2.31 19.41 12.64
C LEU A 510 -2.65 19.89 14.07
N GLY A 511 -2.81 18.98 15.03
CA GLY A 511 -3.12 19.31 16.43
C GLY A 511 -4.48 19.98 16.67
N LYS A 512 -5.43 19.86 15.73
CA LYS A 512 -6.77 20.43 15.83
C LYS A 512 -7.74 19.44 16.47
N ASP A 513 -8.75 19.95 17.17
CA ASP A 513 -9.81 19.10 17.72
C ASP A 513 -10.64 18.45 16.62
N ALA A 514 -10.77 17.13 16.66
CA ALA A 514 -11.64 16.36 15.77
C ALA A 514 -12.13 15.07 16.45
N LYS A 515 -13.24 14.52 15.98
CA LYS A 515 -13.84 13.30 16.53
C LYS A 515 -13.26 12.08 15.82
N THR A 516 -12.57 11.24 16.57
CA THR A 516 -11.97 10.00 16.07
C THR A 516 -12.30 8.84 17.01
N GLY A 517 -12.11 7.60 16.57
CA GLY A 517 -12.35 6.42 17.40
C GLY A 517 -13.74 5.82 17.20
N LYS A 518 -13.90 4.92 16.23
CA LYS A 518 -15.15 4.17 16.02
C LYS A 518 -14.98 2.93 15.15
N ILE A 519 -15.98 2.06 15.22
CA ILE A 519 -16.22 1.03 14.20
C ILE A 519 -17.52 1.41 13.49
N ASP A 520 -17.44 1.75 12.21
CA ASP A 520 -18.58 2.19 11.42
C ASP A 520 -18.72 1.31 10.17
N TYR A 521 -19.79 0.52 10.14
CA TYR A 521 -20.21 -0.28 8.99
C TYR A 521 -21.71 -0.12 8.75
N SER A 522 -22.26 1.04 9.15
CA SER A 522 -23.69 1.35 9.08
C SER A 522 -24.22 1.41 7.65
N LYS A 523 -23.33 1.62 6.67
CA LYS A 523 -23.62 1.73 5.24
C LYS A 523 -23.15 0.50 4.44
N ASN A 524 -23.10 -0.66 5.08
CA ASN A 524 -22.75 -1.90 4.41
C ASN A 524 -23.86 -2.42 3.49
N THR A 525 -23.45 -3.20 2.48
CA THR A 525 -24.36 -3.88 1.55
C THR A 525 -25.04 -5.11 2.13
N GLN A 526 -24.52 -5.63 3.25
CA GLN A 526 -25.13 -6.74 3.99
C GLN A 526 -24.94 -6.56 5.50
N THR A 527 -25.78 -7.25 6.28
CA THR A 527 -25.66 -7.27 7.74
C THR A 527 -24.38 -7.98 8.17
N ILE A 528 -23.54 -7.30 8.95
CA ILE A 528 -22.37 -7.91 9.58
C ILE A 528 -22.72 -8.45 10.95
N ASN A 529 -22.64 -9.77 11.10
CA ASN A 529 -22.95 -10.48 12.35
C ASN A 529 -21.66 -10.94 13.04
N PHE A 530 -20.80 -10.01 13.47
CA PHE A 530 -19.60 -10.39 14.22
C PHE A 530 -19.96 -10.91 15.61
N LYS A 531 -19.50 -12.13 15.92
CA LYS A 531 -19.61 -12.73 17.24
C LYS A 531 -18.21 -12.98 17.77
N LYS A 532 -17.79 -12.16 18.73
CA LYS A 532 -16.44 -12.22 19.33
C LYS A 532 -16.05 -13.65 19.74
N SER A 533 -16.92 -14.40 20.41
CA SER A 533 -16.66 -15.76 20.90
C SER A 533 -16.37 -16.80 19.82
N GLU A 534 -16.79 -16.57 18.57
CA GLU A 534 -16.52 -17.49 17.46
C GLU A 534 -15.05 -17.42 17.01
N TRP A 535 -14.44 -16.24 17.09
CA TRP A 535 -13.11 -15.97 16.52
C TRP A 535 -12.03 -15.63 17.56
N ILE A 536 -12.45 -15.11 18.71
CA ILE A 536 -11.60 -14.59 19.78
C ILE A 536 -11.88 -15.40 21.04
N ASP A 537 -10.84 -16.04 21.56
CA ASP A 537 -10.87 -16.82 22.81
C ASP A 537 -9.93 -16.27 23.89
N TRP A 538 -9.34 -15.10 23.66
CA TRP A 538 -8.55 -14.38 24.66
C TRP A 538 -9.38 -13.33 25.40
N GLU A 539 -8.91 -13.01 26.60
CA GLU A 539 -9.37 -11.84 27.36
C GLU A 539 -8.49 -10.63 27.04
N THR A 540 -9.11 -9.48 26.75
CA THR A 540 -8.38 -8.26 26.43
C THR A 540 -7.84 -7.64 27.72
N PRO A 541 -6.52 -7.61 27.92
CA PRO A 541 -5.93 -7.06 29.14
C PRO A 541 -6.07 -5.55 29.17
N ALA A 542 -5.98 -4.93 30.35
CA ALA A 542 -5.67 -3.50 30.47
C ALA A 542 -4.15 -3.37 30.69
N LEU A 543 -3.44 -2.91 29.67
CA LEU A 543 -1.99 -2.72 29.71
C LEU A 543 -1.69 -1.37 30.34
N ASN A 544 -1.25 -1.38 31.60
CA ASN A 544 -0.87 -0.17 32.33
C ASN A 544 0.48 0.36 31.87
#